data_AF-A0AAV5FQ62-F1
#
_entry.id   AF-A0AAV5FQ62-F1
#
_cell.length_a   1.000
_cell.length_b   1.000
_cell.length_c   1.000
_cell.angle_alpha   90.00
_cell.angle_beta   90.00
_cell.angle_gamma   90.00
#
_symmetry.space_group_name_H-M   'P 1'
#
loop_
_entity.id
_entity.type
_entity.pdbx_description
1 polymer ?
#
loop_
_entity_poly.entity_id
_entity_poly.type
_entity_poly.pdbx_seq_one_letter_code
_entity_poly.pdbx_strand_id
1 'polypeptide(L)'
;MLRARVHHHRQGQIVHNLSRATNLDARLTRLEERSRHVQLTDESICDSCRARLGTKLFVMYPDDSVVCYRVCLNECYSCYRNQGDSSSGRGRSSRKNVIFKQSWLVSR
;
A
#
# COMPACT_ATOMS: atom_id res chain seq x y z
N MET A 1 10.32 -22.80 42.98
CA MET A 1 9.34 -21.86 42.39
C MET A 1 9.96 -20.60 41.75
N LEU A 2 11.02 -19.99 42.31
CA LEU A 2 11.64 -18.76 41.76
C LEU A 2 12.21 -18.91 40.33
N ARG A 3 12.85 -20.05 40.02
CA ARG A 3 13.42 -20.31 38.69
C ARG A 3 12.38 -20.29 37.56
N ALA A 4 11.20 -20.86 37.79
CA ALA A 4 10.11 -20.87 36.81
C ALA A 4 9.57 -19.45 36.55
N ARG A 5 9.44 -18.63 37.60
CA ARG A 5 9.00 -17.22 37.47
C ARG A 5 10.01 -16.39 36.68
N VAL A 6 11.31 -16.54 36.96
CA VAL A 6 12.37 -15.86 36.20
C VAL A 6 12.38 -16.31 34.74
N HIS A 7 12.21 -17.62 34.49
CA HIS A 7 12.13 -18.15 33.13
C HIS A 7 10.93 -17.57 32.38
N HIS A 8 9.75 -17.57 32.99
CA HIS A 8 8.54 -17.02 32.38
C HIS A 8 8.65 -15.51 32.14
N HIS A 9 9.28 -14.77 33.05
CA HIS A 9 9.57 -13.35 32.86
C HIS A 9 10.49 -13.11 31.66
N ARG A 10 11.58 -13.87 31.53
CA ARG A 10 12.49 -13.78 30.38
C ARG A 10 11.79 -14.17 29.08
N GLN A 11 10.98 -15.22 29.08
CA GLN A 11 10.18 -15.60 27.91
C GLN A 11 9.21 -14.48 27.52
N GLY A 12 8.54 -13.86 28.49
CA GLY A 12 7.68 -12.70 28.24
C GLY A 12 8.44 -11.51 27.65
N GLN A 13 9.64 -11.22 28.15
CA GLN A 13 10.51 -10.18 27.57
C GLN A 13 10.93 -10.51 26.14
N ILE A 14 11.29 -11.77 25.85
CA ILE A 14 11.65 -12.21 24.49
C ILE A 14 10.47 -11.99 23.55
N VAL A 15 9.28 -12.47 23.91
CA VAL A 15 8.07 -12.32 23.09
C VAL A 15 7.72 -10.84 22.90
N HIS A 16 7.82 -10.04 23.96
CA HIS A 16 7.58 -8.59 23.88
C HIS A 16 8.55 -7.90 22.91
N ASN A 17 9.84 -8.19 23.02
CA ASN A 17 10.86 -7.60 22.15
C ASN A 17 10.70 -8.04 20.69
N LEU A 18 10.36 -9.31 20.44
CA LEU A 18 10.06 -9.80 19.09
C LEU A 18 8.84 -9.10 18.50
N SER A 19 7.76 -8.96 19.28
CA SER A 19 6.55 -8.21 18.86
C SER A 19 6.85 -6.73 18.58
N ARG A 20 7.74 -6.13 19.37
CA ARG A 20 8.19 -4.75 19.13
C ARG A 20 9.00 -4.64 17.84
N ALA A 21 9.91 -5.57 17.58
CA ALA A 21 10.71 -5.60 16.35
C ALA A 21 9.81 -5.71 15.10
N THR A 22 8.86 -6.65 15.08
CA THR A 22 7.94 -6.80 13.95
C THR A 22 7.07 -5.57 13.71
N ASN A 23 6.66 -4.87 14.77
CA ASN A 23 5.91 -3.61 14.65
C ASN A 23 6.78 -2.49 14.05
N LEU A 24 8.05 -2.41 14.45
CA LEU A 24 8.99 -1.45 13.88
C LEU A 24 9.23 -1.73 12.39
N ASP A 25 9.45 -2.98 12.01
CA ASP A 25 9.62 -3.37 10.61
C ASP A 25 8.39 -2.98 9.77
N ALA A 26 7.19 -3.30 10.24
CA ALA A 26 5.95 -2.91 9.55
C ALA A 26 5.78 -1.39 9.40
N ARG A 27 6.26 -0.60 10.37
CA ARG A 27 6.26 0.86 10.28
C ARG A 27 7.30 1.37 9.29
N LEU A 28 8.49 0.77 9.25
CA LEU A 28 9.53 1.12 8.30
C LEU A 28 9.07 0.85 6.88
N THR A 29 8.54 -0.34 6.58
CA THR A 29 7.98 -0.64 5.26
C THR A 29 6.92 0.38 4.85
N ARG A 30 6.02 0.77 5.77
CA ARG A 30 5.01 1.79 5.48
C ARG A 30 5.61 3.17 5.19
N LEU A 31 6.69 3.54 5.88
CA LEU A 31 7.41 4.79 5.63
C LEU A 31 8.15 4.75 4.29
N GLU A 32 8.78 3.63 3.95
CA GLU A 32 9.46 3.42 2.67
C GLU A 32 8.46 3.58 1.52
N GLU A 33 7.32 2.88 1.54
CA GLU A 33 6.25 3.03 0.55
C GLU A 33 5.76 4.48 0.45
N ARG A 34 5.60 5.15 1.60
CA ARG A 34 5.23 6.58 1.64
C ARG A 34 6.33 7.52 1.23
N SER A 35 7.59 7.11 1.20
CA SER A 35 8.72 7.93 0.76
C SER A 35 8.99 7.77 -0.74
N ARG A 36 8.60 6.62 -1.33
CA ARG A 36 8.73 6.39 -2.78
C ARG A 36 8.11 7.54 -3.56
N HIS A 37 8.91 8.15 -4.42
CA HIS A 37 8.46 9.22 -5.30
C HIS A 37 8.00 8.61 -6.61
N VAL A 38 6.77 8.93 -7.01
CA VAL A 38 6.24 8.49 -8.31
C VAL A 38 6.58 9.57 -9.32
N GLN A 39 7.49 9.26 -10.24
CA GLN A 39 7.75 10.10 -11.40
C GLN A 39 6.68 9.79 -12.44
N LEU A 40 5.71 10.69 -12.58
CA LEU A 40 4.76 10.62 -13.69
C LEU A 40 5.28 11.44 -14.85
N THR A 41 5.38 10.80 -16.01
CA THR A 41 5.64 11.46 -17.30
C THR A 41 4.30 11.80 -17.97
N ASP A 42 4.32 12.64 -19.01
CA ASP A 42 3.11 12.94 -19.81
C ASP A 42 2.59 11.71 -20.60
N GLU A 43 3.41 10.66 -20.69
CA GLU A 43 3.08 9.36 -21.26
C GLU A 43 2.55 8.35 -20.23
N SER A 44 2.49 8.72 -18.95
CA SER A 44 1.95 7.84 -17.91
C SER A 44 0.46 7.57 -18.14
N ILE A 45 0.11 6.29 -18.17
CA ILE A 45 -1.23 5.80 -18.51
C ILE A 45 -1.80 5.05 -17.30
N CYS A 46 -3.11 5.16 -17.09
CA CYS A 46 -3.80 4.36 -16.09
C CYS A 46 -3.81 2.87 -16.45
N ASP A 47 -3.44 2.01 -15.51
CA ASP A 47 -3.42 0.55 -15.73
C ASP A 47 -4.81 -0.04 -15.97
N SER A 48 -5.86 0.61 -15.44
CA SER A 48 -7.25 0.15 -15.60
C SER A 48 -7.94 0.77 -16.82
N CYS A 49 -7.90 2.10 -16.95
CA CYS A 49 -8.71 2.85 -17.93
C CYS A 49 -7.94 3.17 -19.21
N ARG A 50 -6.62 2.91 -19.25
CA ARG A 50 -5.68 3.32 -20.30
C ARG A 50 -5.70 4.81 -20.67
N ALA A 51 -6.33 5.66 -19.84
CA ALA A 51 -6.30 7.10 -20.04
C ALA A 51 -4.97 7.69 -19.57
N ARG A 52 -4.50 8.72 -20.28
CA ARG A 52 -3.32 9.51 -19.88
C ARG A 52 -3.57 10.21 -18.54
N LEU A 53 -2.62 10.04 -17.61
CA LEU A 53 -2.67 10.55 -16.24
C LEU A 53 -2.26 12.03 -16.21
N GLY A 54 -1.10 12.40 -16.76
CA GLY A 54 -0.66 13.80 -16.88
C GLY A 54 -0.86 14.61 -15.58
N THR A 55 -1.72 15.64 -15.63
CA THR A 55 -2.08 16.51 -14.49
C THR A 55 -3.28 16.03 -13.66
N LYS A 56 -3.90 14.89 -14.01
CA LYS A 56 -5.12 14.40 -13.35
C LYS A 56 -4.80 13.77 -12.00
N LEU A 57 -5.75 13.84 -11.06
CA LEU A 57 -5.66 13.09 -9.81
C LEU A 57 -5.57 11.59 -10.08
N PHE A 58 -4.60 10.94 -9.43
CA PHE A 58 -4.33 9.51 -9.56
C PHE A 58 -4.09 8.89 -8.17
N VAL A 59 -4.19 7.56 -8.12
CA VAL A 59 -3.90 6.74 -6.95
C VAL A 59 -2.81 5.76 -7.33
N MET A 60 -1.81 5.59 -6.47
CA MET A 60 -0.82 4.52 -6.58
C MET A 60 -1.12 3.47 -5.50
N TYR A 61 -1.19 2.22 -5.93
CA TYR A 61 -1.35 1.07 -5.05
C TYR A 61 0.02 0.49 -4.67
N PRO A 62 0.11 -0.29 -3.57
CA PRO A 62 1.37 -0.88 -3.11
C PRO A 62 2.00 -1.89 -4.08
N ASP A 63 1.30 -2.29 -5.13
CA ASP A 63 1.78 -3.16 -6.22
C ASP A 63 2.35 -2.35 -7.40
N ASP A 64 2.67 -1.08 -7.17
CA ASP A 64 3.14 -0.09 -8.15
C ASP A 64 2.12 0.24 -9.26
N SER A 65 0.88 -0.23 -9.17
CA SER A 65 -0.17 0.12 -10.13
C SER A 65 -0.68 1.55 -9.92
N VAL A 66 -0.88 2.29 -11.01
CA VAL A 66 -1.32 3.68 -11.00
C VAL A 66 -2.66 3.83 -11.72
N VAL A 67 -3.67 4.32 -10.99
CA VAL A 67 -5.04 4.45 -11.50
C VAL A 67 -5.56 5.88 -11.50
N CYS A 68 -6.33 6.19 -12.54
CA CYS A 68 -6.98 7.48 -12.76
C CYS A 68 -8.13 7.69 -11.76
N TYR A 69 -8.07 8.65 -10.83
CA TYR A 69 -9.09 8.82 -9.78
C TYR A 69 -10.48 9.07 -10.40
N ARG A 70 -10.60 10.01 -11.33
CA ARG A 70 -11.91 10.43 -11.88
C ARG A 70 -12.62 9.35 -12.70
N VAL A 71 -11.88 8.63 -13.54
CA VAL A 71 -12.46 7.64 -14.47
C VAL A 71 -12.63 6.28 -13.78
N CYS A 72 -11.69 5.86 -12.93
CA CYS A 72 -11.83 4.60 -12.19
C CYS A 72 -12.96 4.63 -11.14
N LEU A 73 -13.32 5.80 -10.59
CA LEU A 73 -14.41 5.92 -9.61
C LEU A 73 -15.81 6.10 -10.20
N ASN A 74 -15.96 6.69 -11.40
CA ASN A 74 -17.29 6.96 -11.97
C ASN A 74 -17.78 5.91 -12.99
N GLU A 75 -16.90 5.33 -13.82
CA GLU A 75 -17.32 4.38 -14.89
C GLU A 75 -16.81 2.94 -14.68
N CYS A 76 -15.85 2.74 -13.79
CA CYS A 76 -15.20 1.44 -13.56
C CYS A 76 -15.71 0.72 -12.30
N TYR A 77 -16.99 0.86 -11.94
CA TYR A 77 -17.61 -0.08 -11.00
C TYR A 77 -17.51 -1.53 -11.53
N SER A 78 -17.44 -1.70 -12.86
CA SER A 78 -17.20 -3.00 -13.52
C SER A 78 -15.74 -3.48 -13.41
N CYS A 79 -14.76 -2.57 -13.44
CA CYS A 79 -13.33 -2.93 -13.44
C CYS A 79 -12.83 -3.40 -12.08
N TYR A 80 -13.36 -2.81 -10.99
CA TYR A 80 -12.99 -3.21 -9.62
C TYR A 80 -13.52 -4.62 -9.26
N ARG A 81 -14.61 -5.07 -9.88
CA ARG A 81 -15.17 -6.42 -9.68
C ARG A 81 -14.35 -7.50 -10.39
N ASN A 82 -13.77 -7.21 -11.56
CA ASN A 82 -13.12 -8.22 -12.40
C ASN A 82 -11.65 -8.50 -12.03
N GLN A 83 -10.99 -7.67 -11.20
CA GLN A 83 -9.67 -8.01 -10.63
C GLN A 83 -9.76 -8.87 -9.35
N GLY A 84 -10.97 -9.17 -8.87
CA GLY A 84 -11.19 -10.01 -7.68
C GLY A 84 -11.08 -11.51 -7.90
N ASP A 85 -11.01 -12.00 -9.15
CA ASP A 85 -11.14 -13.42 -9.49
C ASP A 85 -9.81 -14.13 -9.85
N SER A 86 -8.65 -13.58 -9.48
CA SER A 86 -7.37 -14.29 -9.71
C SER A 86 -6.37 -14.27 -8.55
N SER A 87 -6.74 -13.78 -7.37
CA SER A 87 -5.99 -14.10 -6.15
C SER A 87 -6.91 -14.25 -4.95
N SER A 88 -7.21 -15.51 -4.67
CA SER A 88 -7.90 -15.99 -3.48
C SER A 88 -7.23 -15.46 -2.20
N GLY A 89 -7.87 -14.48 -1.55
CA GLY A 89 -7.32 -13.91 -0.32
C GLY A 89 -8.27 -12.93 0.37
N ARG A 90 -9.36 -13.46 0.94
CA ARG A 90 -10.19 -12.90 2.04
C ARG A 90 -10.33 -11.37 2.13
N GLY A 91 -11.57 -10.92 1.96
CA GLY A 91 -12.02 -9.55 2.18
C GLY A 91 -11.31 -8.82 3.33
N ARG A 92 -10.48 -7.85 2.96
CA ARG A 92 -10.06 -6.73 3.79
C ARG A 92 -10.14 -5.49 2.93
N SER A 93 -10.73 -4.44 3.49
CA SER A 93 -10.87 -3.17 2.80
C SER A 93 -9.50 -2.54 2.53
N SER A 94 -8.95 -2.74 1.33
CA SER A 94 -7.76 -2.02 0.83
C SER A 94 -7.94 -0.50 0.76
N ARG A 95 -9.14 0.01 1.07
CA ARG A 95 -9.42 1.44 1.27
C ARG A 95 -8.54 2.12 2.35
N LYS A 96 -7.89 1.37 3.24
CA LYS A 96 -7.10 1.96 4.35
C LYS A 96 -5.64 2.32 4.00
N ASN A 97 -5.13 1.92 2.84
CA ASN A 97 -3.72 2.12 2.47
C ASN A 97 -3.52 2.81 1.11
N VAL A 98 -4.51 3.57 0.64
CA VAL A 98 -4.31 4.45 -0.51
C VAL A 98 -3.41 5.61 -0.08
N ILE A 99 -2.21 5.71 -0.69
CA ILE A 99 -1.29 6.81 -0.44
C ILE A 99 -1.54 7.86 -1.53
N PHE A 100 -2.12 8.99 -1.13
CA PHE A 100 -2.22 10.16 -2.00
C PHE A 100 -0.83 10.81 -2.09
N LYS A 101 -0.28 10.86 -3.31
CA LYS A 101 0.99 11.51 -3.61
C LYS A 101 0.73 12.74 -4.47
N GLN A 102 1.41 13.85 -4.16
CA GLN A 102 1.55 14.94 -5.11
C GLN A 102 2.57 14.47 -6.16
N SER A 103 2.15 14.31 -7.42
CA SER A 103 3.12 14.14 -8.51
C SER A 103 3.79 15.48 -8.78
N TRP A 104 5.09 15.43 -9.00
CA TRP A 104 5.75 16.44 -9.81
C TRP A 104 5.80 15.89 -11.24
N LEU A 105 5.34 16.68 -12.20
CA LEU A 105 5.55 16.36 -13.60
C LEU A 105 7.03 16.57 -13.90
N VAL A 106 7.73 15.51 -14.27
CA VAL A 106 9.09 15.62 -14.80
C VAL A 106 8.97 15.93 -16.28
N SER A 107 9.07 17.21 -16.63
CA SER A 107 9.24 17.64 -18.03
C SER A 107 10.65 17.25 -18.48
N ARG A 108 10.76 16.67 -19.68
CA ARG A 108 12.02 16.31 -20.30
C ARG A 108 12.61 17.49 -21.08
#